data_AF-A0AAN7TNB5-F1
#
_entry.id   AF-A0AAN7TNB5-F1
#
_cell.length_a   1.000
_cell.length_b   1.000
_cell.length_c   1.000
_cell.angle_alpha   90.00
_cell.angle_beta   90.00
_cell.angle_gamma   90.00
#
_symmetry.space_group_name_H-M   'P 1'
#
loop_
_entity.id
_entity.type
_entity.pdbx_description
1 polymer ?
#
loop_
_entity_poly.entity_id
_entity_poly.type
_entity_poly.pdbx_seq_one_letter_code
_entity_poly.pdbx_strand_id
1 'polypeptide(L)'
;MTTKRQRQISEEDKSIISHAINDCKCGELYRFLGVKKDSTPDEILETYKNVRSNFDENDPMGRITIESLDAAYAVVSVKRLRNYYNQELYEEMVNFEKQYFENQASENKKLITIFGLFSYPFEFLSFIVNSKPEFTPPIRAVKSFIRETGYYPLSKIMLSQALITPGTFLISQLMFQLKDKFTHPFSNIGILSDQIVMFFSSFIISFPSDCYALTASSLSFLDVIRKVVLCQDSVTGKFNFKNISHTFISIFGTYAFNRLFKFGLKKLQRYIEIKNEENPQSAFWNSALVIRLPLVRSLLVSIFLTPFDTVRCQYSYLYVQRYLGKSVHSLMINPISLAVNLVKSHGYKKLYNSVLSNYVGYLIEDFLEFAIDPYKNDSNNLKTN
;
A
#
# COMPACT_ATOMS: atom_id res chain seq x y z
N MET A 1 25.41 1.50 56.23
CA MET A 1 25.34 2.01 54.84
C MET A 1 25.97 0.98 53.92
N THR A 2 25.13 0.19 53.25
CA THR A 2 25.57 -0.87 52.33
C THR A 2 25.69 -0.29 50.93
N THR A 3 26.92 -0.07 50.49
CA THR A 3 27.25 0.36 49.13
C THR A 3 26.79 -0.72 48.16
N LYS A 4 25.72 -0.43 47.39
CA LYS A 4 25.25 -1.27 46.29
C LYS A 4 26.38 -1.36 45.26
N ARG A 5 27.15 -2.45 45.27
CA ARG A 5 28.07 -2.78 44.17
C ARG A 5 27.24 -2.89 42.89
N GLN A 6 27.32 -1.88 42.02
CA GLN A 6 26.98 -2.07 40.61
C GLN A 6 27.90 -3.18 40.10
N ARG A 7 27.33 -4.36 39.81
CA ARG A 7 28.07 -5.41 39.12
C ARG A 7 28.45 -4.84 37.76
N GLN A 8 29.74 -4.64 37.52
CA GLN A 8 30.27 -4.32 36.20
C GLN A 8 29.80 -5.39 35.21
N ILE A 9 29.36 -4.95 34.03
CA ILE A 9 29.00 -5.83 32.92
C ILE A 9 30.27 -6.51 32.40
N SER A 10 30.18 -7.80 32.06
CA SER A 10 31.32 -8.53 31.48
C SER A 10 31.49 -8.23 29.99
N GLU A 11 32.65 -8.54 29.40
CA GLU A 11 32.85 -8.45 27.94
C GLU A 11 31.94 -9.43 27.18
N GLU A 12 31.63 -10.58 27.76
CA GLU A 12 30.66 -11.54 27.21
C GLU A 12 29.23 -10.95 27.17
N ASP A 13 28.82 -10.29 28.25
CA ASP A 13 27.54 -9.59 28.31
C ASP A 13 27.45 -8.44 27.27
N LYS A 14 28.55 -7.71 27.03
CA LYS A 14 28.62 -6.69 25.96
C LYS A 14 28.55 -7.33 24.57
N SER A 15 29.17 -8.49 24.38
CA SER A 15 29.09 -9.24 23.13
C SER A 15 27.66 -9.66 22.80
N ILE A 16 26.88 -10.09 23.79
CA ILE A 16 25.46 -10.45 23.59
C ILE A 16 24.64 -9.23 23.14
N ILE A 17 24.89 -8.07 23.74
CA ILE A 17 24.19 -6.82 23.38
C ILE A 17 24.63 -6.34 21.99
N SER A 18 25.93 -6.37 21.70
CA SER A 18 26.46 -6.03 20.38
C SER A 18 25.91 -6.95 19.30
N HIS A 19 25.81 -8.25 19.57
CA HIS A 19 25.23 -9.21 18.63
C HIS A 19 23.77 -8.88 18.30
N ALA A 20 22.95 -8.58 19.31
CA ALA A 20 21.56 -8.19 19.11
C ALA A 20 21.42 -6.88 18.30
N ILE A 21 22.26 -5.88 18.58
CA ILE A 21 22.16 -4.55 17.95
C ILE A 21 22.79 -4.53 16.56
N ASN A 22 24.00 -5.07 16.40
CA ASN A 22 24.81 -4.90 15.20
C ASN A 22 24.67 -6.07 14.21
N ASP A 23 24.69 -7.30 14.70
CA ASP A 23 24.69 -8.48 13.82
C ASP A 23 23.27 -8.87 13.43
N CYS A 24 22.36 -8.92 14.41
CA CYS A 24 20.95 -9.23 14.19
C CYS A 24 20.10 -8.00 13.81
N LYS A 25 20.69 -6.79 13.86
CA LYS A 25 20.07 -5.51 13.48
C LYS A 25 18.68 -5.30 14.08
N CYS A 26 18.48 -5.68 15.35
CA CYS A 26 17.16 -5.68 15.99
C CYS A 26 16.58 -4.27 16.24
N GLY A 27 17.30 -3.19 15.96
CA GLY A 27 16.82 -1.83 16.27
C GLY A 27 16.58 -1.64 17.76
N GLU A 28 15.52 -0.93 18.15
CA GLU A 28 15.15 -0.77 19.56
C GLU A 28 14.52 -2.07 20.08
N LEU A 29 15.19 -2.71 21.05
CA LEU A 29 14.90 -4.09 21.47
C LEU A 29 13.49 -4.30 22.05
N TYR A 30 12.93 -3.34 22.81
CA TYR A 30 11.57 -3.51 23.36
C TYR A 30 10.52 -3.42 22.25
N ARG A 31 10.67 -2.45 21.36
CA ARG A 31 9.80 -2.26 20.19
C ARG A 31 9.88 -3.44 19.23
N PHE A 32 11.08 -3.97 19.00
CA PHE A 32 11.29 -5.15 18.17
C PHE A 32 10.56 -6.39 18.72
N LEU A 33 10.57 -6.56 20.05
CA LEU A 33 9.81 -7.61 20.75
C LEU A 33 8.31 -7.30 20.89
N GLY A 34 7.85 -6.11 20.52
CA GLY A 34 6.46 -5.68 20.66
C GLY A 34 6.02 -5.40 22.11
N VAL A 35 6.96 -5.11 23.00
CA VAL A 35 6.72 -4.82 24.42
C VAL A 35 7.10 -3.40 24.78
N LYS A 36 6.66 -2.92 25.95
CA LYS A 36 7.07 -1.60 26.46
C LYS A 36 8.32 -1.73 27.34
N LYS A 37 9.09 -0.64 27.48
CA LYS A 37 10.27 -0.58 28.37
C LYS A 37 9.95 -0.95 29.82
N ASP A 38 8.75 -0.60 30.29
CA ASP A 38 8.24 -0.86 31.63
C ASP A 38 7.52 -2.21 31.78
N SER A 39 7.47 -3.03 30.72
CA SER A 39 6.85 -4.35 30.76
C SER A 39 7.53 -5.29 31.75
N THR A 40 6.71 -6.12 32.40
CA THR A 40 7.19 -7.11 33.37
C THR A 40 7.91 -8.28 32.68
N PRO A 41 8.80 -9.02 33.38
CA PRO A 41 9.46 -10.19 32.78
C PRO A 41 8.48 -11.24 32.22
N ASP A 42 7.33 -11.41 32.87
CA ASP A 42 6.30 -12.35 32.44
C ASP A 42 5.61 -11.88 31.16
N GLU A 43 5.26 -10.59 31.07
CA GLU A 43 4.72 -9.98 29.83
C GLU A 43 5.69 -10.10 28.65
N ILE A 44 6.99 -9.90 28.90
CA ILE A 44 8.04 -10.02 27.89
C ILE A 44 8.13 -11.46 27.39
N LEU A 45 8.13 -12.44 28.30
CA LEU A 45 8.18 -13.86 27.95
C LEU A 45 6.96 -14.31 27.15
N GLU A 46 5.77 -13.89 27.59
CA GLU A 46 4.51 -14.23 26.93
C GLU A 46 4.45 -13.66 25.50
N THR A 47 4.79 -12.37 25.35
CA THR A 47 4.80 -11.70 24.05
C THR A 47 5.83 -12.33 23.11
N TYR A 48 7.04 -12.62 23.60
CA TYR A 48 8.08 -13.28 22.81
C TYR A 48 7.63 -14.66 22.30
N LYS A 49 7.06 -15.52 23.16
CA LYS A 49 6.56 -16.84 22.74
C LYS A 49 5.49 -16.74 21.66
N ASN A 50 4.57 -15.79 21.82
CA ASN A 50 3.50 -15.56 20.87
C ASN A 50 4.06 -15.09 19.52
N VAL A 51 4.92 -14.08 19.51
CA VAL A 51 5.53 -13.54 18.29
C VAL A 51 6.38 -14.59 17.58
N ARG A 52 7.26 -15.31 18.30
CA ARG A 52 8.13 -16.36 17.75
C ARG A 52 7.33 -17.47 17.06
N SER A 53 6.17 -17.84 17.61
CA SER A 53 5.32 -18.91 17.05
C SER A 53 4.71 -18.60 15.68
N ASN A 54 4.76 -17.34 15.24
CA ASN A 54 4.24 -16.92 13.94
C ASN A 54 5.24 -17.13 12.78
N PHE A 55 6.47 -17.52 13.07
CA PHE A 55 7.52 -17.69 12.07
C PHE A 55 7.89 -19.18 11.92
N ASP A 56 8.08 -19.60 10.67
CA ASP A 56 8.52 -20.97 10.33
C ASP A 56 10.05 -21.00 10.27
N GLU A 57 10.67 -21.90 11.04
CA GLU A 57 12.13 -22.11 11.04
C GLU A 57 12.65 -22.63 9.69
N ASN A 58 11.78 -23.20 8.85
CA ASN A 58 12.13 -23.70 7.52
C ASN A 58 12.07 -22.62 6.42
N ASP A 59 11.47 -21.46 6.68
CA ASP A 59 11.54 -20.30 5.78
C ASP A 59 12.85 -19.53 6.05
N PRO A 60 13.73 -19.31 5.05
CA PRO A 60 14.96 -18.53 5.22
C PRO A 60 14.75 -17.17 5.90
N MET A 61 13.64 -16.48 5.60
CA MET A 61 13.31 -15.20 6.26
C MET A 61 12.70 -15.38 7.64
N GLY A 62 11.95 -16.47 7.85
CA GLY A 62 11.46 -16.87 9.16
C GLY A 62 12.63 -17.13 10.13
N ARG A 63 13.63 -17.89 9.68
CA ARG A 63 14.84 -18.18 10.46
C ARG A 63 15.61 -16.93 10.87
N ILE A 64 15.89 -16.02 9.94
CA ILE A 64 16.58 -14.75 10.25
C ILE A 64 15.77 -13.95 11.29
N THR A 65 14.45 -13.90 11.13
CA THR A 65 13.56 -13.17 12.06
C THR A 65 13.55 -13.81 13.45
N ILE A 66 13.55 -15.14 13.53
CA ILE A 66 13.63 -15.89 14.80
C ILE A 66 14.98 -15.64 15.49
N GLU A 67 16.09 -15.69 14.74
CA GLU A 67 17.43 -15.39 15.28
C GLU A 67 17.49 -13.97 15.88
N SER A 68 16.92 -12.97 15.19
CA SER A 68 16.81 -11.61 15.72
C SER A 68 15.88 -11.50 16.95
N LEU A 69 14.75 -12.22 16.98
CA LEU A 69 13.83 -12.24 18.12
C LEU A 69 14.48 -12.88 19.35
N ASP A 70 15.21 -13.98 19.15
CA ASP A 70 15.94 -14.69 20.20
C ASP A 70 17.05 -13.81 20.77
N ALA A 71 17.80 -13.09 19.92
CA ALA A 71 18.83 -12.15 20.34
C ALA A 71 18.27 -10.95 21.12
N ALA A 72 17.16 -10.35 20.67
CA ALA A 72 16.50 -9.27 21.39
C ALA A 72 15.97 -9.73 22.75
N TYR A 73 15.34 -10.92 22.79
CA TYR A 73 14.84 -11.51 24.04
C TYR A 73 15.97 -11.84 25.01
N ALA A 74 17.12 -12.34 24.54
CA ALA A 74 18.28 -12.64 25.39
C ALA A 74 18.79 -11.42 26.17
N VAL A 75 18.75 -10.23 25.56
CA VAL A 75 19.13 -8.97 26.22
C VAL A 75 18.06 -8.48 27.19
N VAL A 76 16.79 -8.46 26.75
CA VAL A 76 15.71 -7.84 27.52
C VAL A 76 15.23 -8.74 28.66
N SER A 77 15.28 -10.07 28.53
CA SER A 77 14.86 -11.00 29.58
C SER A 77 15.79 -10.98 30.79
N VAL A 78 17.09 -10.79 30.61
CA VAL A 78 18.09 -10.82 31.69
C VAL A 78 18.20 -9.45 32.37
N LYS A 79 17.83 -9.37 33.66
CA LYS A 79 17.83 -8.11 34.43
C LYS A 79 19.14 -7.32 34.37
N ARG A 80 20.29 -8.01 34.38
CA ARG A 80 21.62 -7.41 34.23
C ARG A 80 21.78 -6.69 32.90
N LEU A 81 21.56 -7.41 31.80
CA LEU A 81 21.73 -6.92 30.42
C LEU A 81 20.72 -5.82 30.12
N ARG A 82 19.46 -6.05 30.51
CA ARG A 82 18.36 -5.07 30.42
C ARG A 82 18.70 -3.76 31.12
N ASN A 83 19.26 -3.81 32.34
CA ASN A 83 19.62 -2.60 33.08
C ASN A 83 20.73 -1.82 32.38
N TYR A 84 21.74 -2.51 31.86
CA TYR A 84 22.83 -1.86 31.13
C TYR A 84 22.34 -1.24 29.82
N TYR A 85 21.58 -2.00 29.02
CA TYR A 85 20.93 -1.49 27.80
C TYR A 85 20.07 -0.25 28.11
N ASN A 86 19.24 -0.30 29.16
CA ASN A 86 18.37 0.81 29.56
C ASN A 86 19.13 2.09 29.97
N GLN A 87 20.32 1.94 30.53
CA GLN A 87 21.12 3.06 31.04
C GLN A 87 22.03 3.66 29.97
N GLU A 88 22.66 2.81 29.17
CA GLU A 88 23.75 3.23 28.28
C GLU A 88 23.32 3.36 26.82
N LEU A 89 22.37 2.54 26.35
CA LEU A 89 22.13 2.35 24.90
C LEU A 89 20.70 2.67 24.45
N TYR A 90 19.72 2.59 25.35
CA TYR A 90 18.30 2.71 24.99
C TYR A 90 17.97 4.03 24.29
N GLU A 91 18.41 5.16 24.83
CA GLU A 91 18.14 6.48 24.22
C GLU A 91 18.85 6.65 22.87
N GLU A 92 20.06 6.10 22.73
CA GLU A 92 20.80 6.11 21.46
C GLU A 92 20.05 5.29 20.40
N MET A 93 19.59 4.10 20.75
CA MET A 93 18.81 3.23 19.84
C MET A 93 17.47 3.86 19.46
N VAL A 94 16.77 4.51 20.40
CA VAL A 94 15.54 5.26 20.11
C VAL A 94 15.81 6.41 19.13
N ASN A 95 16.91 7.16 19.33
CA ASN A 95 17.28 8.26 18.44
C ASN A 95 17.73 7.76 17.06
N PHE A 96 18.48 6.66 17.01
CA PHE A 96 18.91 6.01 15.78
C PHE A 96 17.71 5.53 14.97
N GLU A 97 16.76 4.82 15.60
CA GLU A 97 15.51 4.43 14.94
C GLU A 97 14.74 5.65 14.44
N LYS A 98 14.61 6.69 15.27
CA LYS A 98 13.88 7.90 14.89
C LYS A 98 14.51 8.57 13.66
N GLN A 99 15.83 8.74 13.65
CA GLN A 99 16.57 9.28 12.50
C GLN A 99 16.45 8.38 11.27
N TYR A 100 16.54 7.06 11.45
CA TYR A 100 16.34 6.10 10.37
C TYR A 100 14.95 6.24 9.76
N PHE A 101 13.88 6.28 10.57
CA PHE A 101 12.51 6.46 10.08
C PHE A 101 12.28 7.85 9.48
N GLU A 102 12.89 8.92 10.01
CA GLU A 102 12.83 10.26 9.45
C GLU A 102 13.52 10.34 8.07
N ASN A 103 14.70 9.74 7.93
CA ASN A 103 15.42 9.64 6.67
C ASN A 103 14.65 8.80 5.65
N GLN A 104 14.14 7.64 6.07
CA GLN A 104 13.31 6.78 5.24
C GLN A 104 12.02 7.49 4.81
N ALA A 105 11.39 8.27 5.68
CA ALA A 105 10.22 9.07 5.35
C ALA A 105 10.56 10.19 4.34
N SER A 106 11.72 10.84 4.47
CA SER A 106 12.20 11.86 3.54
C SER A 106 12.50 11.29 2.15
N GLU A 107 13.18 10.14 2.09
CA GLU A 107 13.42 9.42 0.85
C GLU A 107 12.11 8.95 0.22
N ASN A 108 11.25 8.26 0.97
CA ASN A 108 9.93 7.85 0.51
C ASN A 108 9.11 9.04 -0.01
N LYS A 109 9.18 10.21 0.62
CA LYS A 109 8.49 11.42 0.17
C LYS A 109 9.02 11.94 -1.17
N LYS A 110 10.34 11.98 -1.36
CA LYS A 110 10.96 12.35 -2.64
C LYS A 110 10.53 11.38 -3.73
N LEU A 111 10.55 10.09 -3.42
CA LEU A 111 10.17 9.03 -4.34
C LEU A 111 8.70 9.12 -4.71
N ILE A 112 7.80 9.23 -3.75
CA ILE A 112 6.36 9.42 -3.98
C ILE A 112 6.11 10.65 -4.87
N THR A 113 6.88 11.71 -4.70
CA THR A 113 6.78 12.92 -5.52
C THR A 113 7.25 12.66 -6.95
N ILE A 114 8.33 11.90 -7.15
CA ILE A 114 8.84 11.52 -8.47
C ILE A 114 7.87 10.55 -9.16
N PHE A 115 7.42 9.49 -8.47
CA PHE A 115 6.38 8.57 -8.92
C PHE A 115 5.16 9.32 -9.40
N GLY A 116 4.62 10.19 -8.54
CA GLY A 116 3.43 11.00 -8.84
C GLY A 116 3.63 12.06 -9.91
N LEU A 117 4.86 12.42 -10.30
CA LEU A 117 5.08 13.38 -11.39
C LEU A 117 5.07 12.67 -12.76
N PHE A 118 5.63 11.46 -12.84
CA PHE A 118 5.85 10.76 -14.11
C PHE A 118 4.77 9.73 -14.46
N SER A 119 4.21 8.98 -13.50
CA SER A 119 3.10 8.03 -13.79
C SER A 119 1.77 8.75 -14.03
N TYR A 120 1.62 9.92 -13.40
CA TYR A 120 0.35 10.62 -13.30
C TYR A 120 -0.32 10.99 -14.64
N PRO A 121 0.37 11.52 -15.66
CA PRO A 121 -0.27 11.82 -16.94
C PRO A 121 -0.93 10.59 -17.57
N PHE A 122 -0.37 9.40 -17.36
CA PHE A 122 -0.87 8.15 -17.92
C PHE A 122 -2.04 7.58 -17.13
N GLU A 123 -2.00 7.67 -15.79
CA GLU A 123 -3.14 7.35 -14.93
C GLU A 123 -4.34 8.25 -15.23
N PHE A 124 -4.11 9.55 -15.36
CA PHE A 124 -5.14 10.53 -15.71
C PHE A 124 -5.74 10.25 -17.11
N LEU A 125 -4.89 9.97 -18.09
CA LEU A 125 -5.33 9.64 -19.43
C LEU A 125 -6.15 8.34 -19.45
N SER A 126 -5.72 7.33 -18.68
CA SER A 126 -6.49 6.11 -18.47
C SER A 126 -7.86 6.39 -17.84
N PHE A 127 -7.89 7.23 -16.80
CA PHE A 127 -9.12 7.65 -16.14
C PHE A 127 -10.11 8.32 -17.09
N ILE A 128 -9.67 9.27 -17.91
CA ILE A 128 -10.53 9.93 -18.92
C ILE A 128 -11.09 8.91 -19.90
N VAL A 129 -10.22 8.07 -20.47
CA VAL A 129 -10.56 7.09 -21.49
C VAL A 129 -11.58 6.08 -20.96
N ASN A 130 -11.38 5.65 -19.72
CA ASN A 130 -12.24 4.69 -19.05
C ASN A 130 -13.56 5.31 -18.59
N SER A 131 -13.62 6.61 -18.35
CA SER A 131 -14.85 7.30 -17.92
C SER A 131 -15.81 7.63 -19.07
N LYS A 132 -15.36 7.64 -20.33
CA LYS A 132 -16.26 7.83 -21.49
C LYS A 132 -17.20 6.62 -21.65
N PRO A 133 -18.52 6.79 -21.81
CA PRO A 133 -19.47 5.67 -21.85
C PRO A 133 -19.20 4.70 -23.03
N GLU A 134 -18.75 5.23 -24.15
CA GLU A 134 -18.47 4.48 -25.36
C GLU A 134 -16.96 4.16 -25.51
N PHE A 135 -16.63 3.28 -26.47
CA PHE A 135 -15.25 3.11 -26.89
C PHE A 135 -14.77 4.38 -27.61
N THR A 136 -13.78 5.05 -27.01
CA THR A 136 -13.20 6.27 -27.58
C THR A 136 -11.69 6.14 -27.64
N PRO A 137 -11.05 6.34 -28.82
CA PRO A 137 -9.61 6.34 -28.92
C PRO A 137 -8.97 7.35 -27.94
N PRO A 138 -7.85 7.03 -27.27
CA PRO A 138 -7.32 7.84 -26.19
C PRO A 138 -7.12 9.34 -26.52
N ILE A 139 -6.53 9.63 -27.68
CA ILE A 139 -6.31 11.00 -28.15
C ILE A 139 -7.64 11.76 -28.33
N ARG A 140 -8.66 11.09 -28.85
CA ARG A 140 -9.99 11.69 -29.04
C ARG A 140 -10.68 11.92 -27.69
N ALA A 141 -10.53 10.99 -26.74
CA ALA A 141 -11.10 11.12 -25.40
C ALA A 141 -10.52 12.36 -24.70
N VAL A 142 -9.19 12.55 -24.72
CA VAL A 142 -8.52 13.71 -24.14
C VAL A 142 -8.93 15.01 -24.84
N LYS A 143 -8.93 15.05 -26.17
CA LYS A 143 -9.39 16.24 -26.92
C LYS A 143 -10.83 16.61 -26.59
N SER A 144 -11.73 15.62 -26.50
CA SER A 144 -13.13 15.85 -26.13
C SER A 144 -13.25 16.39 -24.70
N PHE A 145 -12.48 15.82 -23.77
CA PHE A 145 -12.45 16.26 -22.38
C PHE A 145 -12.01 17.72 -22.27
N ILE A 146 -10.86 18.08 -22.87
CA ILE A 146 -10.35 19.46 -22.88
C ILE A 146 -11.35 20.42 -23.51
N ARG A 147 -12.05 20.01 -24.58
CA ARG A 147 -13.08 20.83 -25.21
C ARG A 147 -14.32 21.02 -24.32
N GLU A 148 -14.72 19.99 -23.59
CA GLU A 148 -15.90 20.00 -22.70
C GLU A 148 -15.64 20.75 -21.39
N THR A 149 -14.42 20.67 -20.85
CA THR A 149 -14.10 21.18 -19.51
C THR A 149 -13.18 22.41 -19.52
N GLY A 150 -12.49 22.70 -20.62
CA GLY A 150 -11.40 23.67 -20.69
C GLY A 150 -10.08 23.15 -20.08
N TYR A 151 -9.05 24.00 -20.03
CA TYR A 151 -7.73 23.66 -19.49
C TYR A 151 -7.63 23.79 -17.96
N TYR A 152 -8.42 24.67 -17.34
CA TYR A 152 -8.37 24.93 -15.89
C TYR A 152 -8.74 23.73 -15.00
N PRO A 153 -9.66 22.83 -15.40
CA PRO A 153 -9.92 21.60 -14.64
C PRO A 153 -8.76 20.59 -14.64
N LEU A 154 -7.86 20.59 -15.63
CA LEU A 154 -6.70 19.69 -15.64
C LEU A 154 -5.80 19.90 -14.42
N SER A 155 -5.52 21.16 -14.04
CA SER A 155 -4.69 21.48 -12.89
C SER A 155 -5.37 21.14 -11.56
N LYS A 156 -6.71 21.27 -11.48
CA LYS A 156 -7.49 20.83 -10.32
C LYS A 156 -7.47 19.32 -10.15
N ILE A 157 -7.58 18.57 -11.25
CA ILE A 157 -7.53 17.11 -11.23
C ILE A 157 -6.13 16.66 -10.83
N MET A 158 -5.09 17.28 -11.40
CA MET A 158 -3.70 17.13 -11.00
C MET A 158 -3.50 17.29 -9.50
N LEU A 159 -4.02 18.39 -8.95
CA LEU A 159 -3.90 18.65 -7.52
C LEU A 159 -4.64 17.59 -6.68
N SER A 160 -5.86 17.21 -7.06
CA SER A 160 -6.63 16.20 -6.30
C SER A 160 -5.95 14.84 -6.25
N GLN A 161 -5.28 14.45 -7.33
CA GLN A 161 -4.60 13.16 -7.45
C GLN A 161 -3.23 13.18 -6.77
N ALA A 162 -2.51 14.31 -6.84
CA ALA A 162 -1.29 14.53 -6.05
C ALA A 162 -1.55 14.46 -4.53
N LEU A 163 -2.76 14.81 -4.09
CA LEU A 163 -3.19 14.71 -2.70
C LEU A 163 -3.64 13.30 -2.30
N ILE A 164 -3.86 12.36 -3.24
CA ILE A 164 -4.33 11.01 -2.93
C ILE A 164 -3.30 10.25 -2.11
N THR A 165 -2.03 10.22 -2.55
CA THR A 165 -0.99 9.45 -1.87
C THR A 165 -0.71 9.95 -0.44
N PRO A 166 -0.46 11.25 -0.19
CA PRO A 166 -0.29 11.75 1.17
C PRO A 166 -1.58 11.65 2.01
N GLY A 167 -2.76 11.86 1.40
CA GLY A 167 -4.04 11.72 2.09
C GLY A 167 -4.30 10.27 2.53
N THR A 168 -4.02 9.30 1.65
CA THR A 168 -4.17 7.87 1.94
C THR A 168 -3.23 7.45 3.05
N PHE A 169 -1.99 7.94 3.05
CA PHE A 169 -1.03 7.67 4.12
C PHE A 169 -1.53 8.17 5.48
N LEU A 170 -2.01 9.43 5.54
CA LEU A 170 -2.50 10.02 6.78
C LEU A 170 -3.74 9.30 7.33
N ILE A 171 -4.70 8.95 6.48
CA ILE A 171 -5.86 8.15 6.90
C ILE A 171 -5.43 6.75 7.33
N SER A 172 -4.51 6.11 6.61
CA SER A 172 -4.02 4.78 6.96
C SER A 172 -3.38 4.80 8.35
N GLN A 173 -2.54 5.79 8.67
CA GLN A 173 -1.93 5.94 9.99
C GLN A 173 -2.99 6.05 11.11
N LEU A 174 -4.02 6.87 10.93
CA LEU A 174 -5.10 7.01 11.90
C LEU A 174 -5.87 5.70 12.09
N MET A 175 -6.15 4.99 10.99
CA MET A 175 -6.86 3.72 11.03
C MET A 175 -6.02 2.60 11.66
N PHE A 176 -4.71 2.57 11.44
CA PHE A 176 -3.79 1.65 12.12
C PHE A 176 -3.74 1.92 13.62
N GLN A 177 -3.61 3.20 14.05
CA GLN A 177 -3.65 3.56 15.46
C GLN A 177 -4.95 3.15 16.15
N LEU A 178 -6.09 3.20 15.45
CA LEU A 178 -7.36 2.70 15.94
C LEU A 178 -7.36 1.17 16.01
N LYS A 179 -6.94 0.51 14.94
CA LYS A 179 -6.91 -0.96 14.82
C LYS A 179 -6.00 -1.62 15.87
N ASP A 180 -4.84 -1.03 16.16
CA ASP A 180 -3.87 -1.56 17.13
C ASP A 180 -4.38 -1.46 18.59
N LYS A 181 -5.46 -0.71 18.85
CA LYS A 181 -6.17 -0.75 20.14
C LYS A 181 -7.04 -1.99 20.32
N PHE A 182 -7.45 -2.63 19.21
CA PHE A 182 -8.43 -3.72 19.22
C PHE A 182 -7.87 -5.05 18.73
N THR A 183 -6.72 -5.05 18.06
CA THR A 183 -6.11 -6.26 17.47
C THR A 183 -4.60 -6.21 17.61
N HIS A 184 -3.99 -7.35 17.97
CA HIS A 184 -2.53 -7.45 18.05
C HIS A 184 -1.93 -7.48 16.64
N PRO A 185 -0.91 -6.66 16.33
CA PRO A 185 -0.34 -6.50 14.99
C PRO A 185 0.10 -7.81 14.34
N PHE A 186 0.61 -8.75 15.13
CA PHE A 186 1.21 -10.00 14.63
C PHE A 186 0.26 -11.20 14.63
N SER A 187 -0.98 -11.04 15.09
CA SER A 187 -1.98 -12.10 15.03
C SER A 187 -2.50 -12.27 13.59
N ASN A 188 -2.98 -13.47 13.23
CA ASN A 188 -3.66 -13.69 11.93
C ASN A 188 -4.81 -12.70 11.71
N ILE A 189 -5.55 -12.37 12.77
CA ILE A 189 -6.61 -11.35 12.76
C ILE A 189 -6.02 -9.97 12.52
N GLY A 190 -4.93 -9.61 13.19
CA GLY A 190 -4.20 -8.36 12.99
C GLY A 190 -3.70 -8.16 11.56
N ILE A 191 -3.08 -9.19 10.97
CA ILE A 191 -2.61 -9.18 9.58
C ILE A 191 -3.78 -8.98 8.61
N LEU A 192 -4.91 -9.67 8.83
CA LEU A 192 -6.11 -9.49 8.03
C LEU A 192 -6.69 -8.07 8.19
N SER A 193 -6.75 -7.58 9.42
CA SER A 193 -7.21 -6.23 9.74
C SER A 193 -6.32 -5.15 9.10
N ASP A 194 -5.00 -5.37 9.00
CA ASP A 194 -4.09 -4.45 8.31
C ASP A 194 -4.42 -4.33 6.83
N GLN A 195 -4.73 -5.45 6.16
CA GLN A 195 -5.15 -5.43 4.76
C GLN A 195 -6.48 -4.67 4.60
N ILE A 196 -7.45 -4.91 5.49
CA ILE A 196 -8.74 -4.22 5.48
C ILE A 196 -8.55 -2.71 5.68
N VAL A 197 -7.74 -2.31 6.66
CA VAL A 197 -7.42 -0.90 6.94
C VAL A 197 -6.79 -0.23 5.73
N MET A 198 -5.83 -0.89 5.08
CA MET A 198 -5.19 -0.36 3.88
C MET A 198 -6.18 -0.20 2.71
N PHE A 199 -7.05 -1.17 2.48
CA PHE A 199 -8.06 -1.08 1.42
C PHE A 199 -9.08 0.04 1.70
N PHE A 200 -9.53 0.14 2.95
CA PHE A 200 -10.53 1.12 3.36
C PHE A 200 -9.97 2.55 3.30
N SER A 201 -8.74 2.75 3.75
CA SER A 201 -8.06 4.04 3.73
C SER A 201 -7.83 4.53 2.30
N SER A 202 -7.43 3.63 1.39
CA SER A 202 -7.30 3.95 -0.03
C SER A 202 -8.64 4.33 -0.64
N PHE A 203 -9.71 3.58 -0.34
CA PHE A 203 -11.04 3.86 -0.86
C PHE A 203 -11.56 5.25 -0.46
N ILE A 204 -11.44 5.60 0.84
CA ILE A 204 -11.95 6.89 1.38
C ILE A 204 -11.35 8.09 0.65
N ILE A 205 -10.12 7.97 0.15
CA ILE A 205 -9.45 9.06 -0.56
C ILE A 205 -9.67 8.96 -2.07
N SER A 206 -9.49 7.77 -2.66
CA SER A 206 -9.54 7.61 -4.12
C SER A 206 -10.93 7.86 -4.70
N PHE A 207 -12.00 7.41 -4.03
CA PHE A 207 -13.37 7.58 -4.57
C PHE A 207 -13.82 9.05 -4.64
N PRO A 208 -13.66 9.88 -3.58
CA PRO A 208 -13.90 11.32 -3.69
C PRO A 208 -13.05 12.02 -4.74
N SER A 209 -11.78 11.63 -4.89
CA SER A 209 -10.90 12.21 -5.91
C SER A 209 -11.32 11.84 -7.33
N ASP A 210 -11.78 10.61 -7.57
CA ASP A 210 -12.39 10.23 -8.85
C ASP A 210 -13.63 11.09 -9.13
N CYS A 211 -14.51 11.24 -8.14
CA CYS A 211 -15.73 12.04 -8.29
C CYS A 211 -15.40 13.50 -8.58
N TYR A 212 -14.42 14.06 -7.86
CA TYR A 212 -13.96 15.41 -8.08
C TYR A 212 -13.38 15.58 -9.47
N ALA A 213 -12.64 14.59 -9.98
CA ALA A 213 -12.09 14.65 -11.32
C ALA A 213 -13.16 14.71 -12.40
N LEU A 214 -14.27 14.01 -12.20
CA LEU A 214 -15.41 13.99 -13.11
C LEU A 214 -16.29 15.25 -13.03
N THR A 215 -16.19 16.01 -11.94
CA THR A 215 -16.95 17.25 -11.70
C THR A 215 -16.08 18.50 -11.64
N ALA A 216 -14.81 18.42 -12.02
CA ALA A 216 -13.83 19.48 -11.76
C ALA A 216 -14.19 20.83 -12.41
N SER A 217 -15.02 20.82 -13.47
CA SER A 217 -15.56 22.01 -14.11
C SER A 217 -16.83 22.56 -13.46
N SER A 218 -17.53 21.79 -12.61
CA SER A 218 -18.88 22.11 -12.12
C SER A 218 -18.99 22.26 -10.61
N LEU A 219 -18.15 21.59 -9.82
CA LEU A 219 -18.26 21.57 -8.36
C LEU A 219 -16.90 21.83 -7.67
N SER A 220 -16.95 22.47 -6.51
CA SER A 220 -15.80 22.50 -5.59
C SER A 220 -15.59 21.13 -4.93
N PHE A 221 -14.40 20.88 -4.37
CA PHE A 221 -14.13 19.59 -3.71
C PHE A 221 -15.10 19.34 -2.54
N LEU A 222 -15.37 20.36 -1.72
CA LEU A 222 -16.34 20.27 -0.61
C LEU A 222 -17.76 20.00 -1.11
N ASP A 223 -18.15 20.60 -2.23
CA ASP A 223 -19.45 20.32 -2.84
C ASP A 223 -19.54 18.90 -3.38
N VAL A 224 -18.44 18.31 -3.86
CA VAL A 224 -18.39 16.90 -4.28
C VAL A 224 -18.58 15.99 -3.08
N ILE A 225 -17.88 16.26 -1.97
CA ILE A 225 -18.07 15.49 -0.73
C ILE A 225 -19.54 15.57 -0.31
N ARG A 226 -20.09 16.78 -0.21
CA ARG A 226 -21.46 16.98 0.29
C ARG A 226 -22.52 16.41 -0.65
N LYS A 227 -22.48 16.78 -1.93
CA LYS A 227 -23.53 16.45 -2.91
C LYS A 227 -23.42 15.03 -3.45
N VAL A 228 -22.21 14.61 -3.80
CA VAL A 228 -21.97 13.34 -4.50
C VAL A 228 -21.66 12.24 -3.49
N VAL A 229 -20.58 12.37 -2.72
CA VAL A 229 -20.08 11.30 -1.83
C VAL A 229 -21.07 11.02 -0.70
N LEU A 230 -21.59 12.07 -0.05
CA LEU A 230 -22.57 11.95 1.04
C LEU A 230 -24.02 11.86 0.56
N CYS A 231 -24.25 11.71 -0.75
CA CYS A 231 -25.58 11.52 -1.32
C CYS A 231 -26.61 12.59 -0.90
N GLN A 232 -26.26 13.87 -0.93
CA GLN A 232 -27.23 14.91 -0.60
C GLN A 232 -28.30 14.97 -1.70
N ASP A 233 -29.55 14.80 -1.28
CA ASP A 233 -30.72 14.93 -2.15
C ASP A 233 -30.82 16.37 -2.66
N SER A 234 -30.94 16.54 -3.97
CA SER A 234 -30.99 17.84 -4.63
C SER A 234 -32.27 18.62 -4.34
N VAL A 235 -33.36 17.93 -4.00
CA VAL A 235 -34.68 18.52 -3.71
C VAL A 235 -34.84 18.80 -2.22
N THR A 236 -34.48 17.85 -1.36
CA THR A 236 -34.70 17.99 0.09
C THR A 236 -33.49 18.52 0.85
N GLY A 237 -32.30 18.53 0.23
CA GLY A 237 -31.05 18.91 0.88
C GLY A 237 -30.59 17.95 1.97
N LYS A 238 -31.29 16.82 2.19
CA LYS A 238 -30.97 15.82 3.22
C LYS A 238 -30.03 14.75 2.67
N PHE A 239 -29.23 14.15 3.54
CA PHE A 239 -28.34 13.05 3.17
C PHE A 239 -29.09 11.72 3.05
N ASN A 240 -28.88 11.00 1.95
CA ASN A 240 -29.47 9.69 1.71
C ASN A 240 -28.42 8.57 1.85
N PHE A 241 -28.17 8.16 3.08
CA PHE A 241 -27.15 7.15 3.42
C PHE A 241 -27.45 5.74 2.88
N LYS A 242 -28.70 5.44 2.51
CA LYS A 242 -29.08 4.13 1.96
C LYS A 242 -28.38 3.82 0.63
N ASN A 243 -28.09 4.85 -0.16
CA ASN A 243 -27.38 4.70 -1.43
C ASN A 243 -25.85 4.68 -1.28
N ILE A 244 -25.34 5.20 -0.16
CA ILE A 244 -23.91 5.22 0.15
C ILE A 244 -23.43 3.79 0.33
N SER A 245 -24.07 2.99 1.19
CA SER A 245 -23.62 1.62 1.50
C SER A 245 -23.56 0.69 0.28
N HIS A 246 -24.59 0.71 -0.59
CA HIS A 246 -24.59 -0.07 -1.83
C HIS A 246 -23.46 0.33 -2.80
N THR A 247 -23.16 1.64 -2.86
CA THR A 247 -22.07 2.17 -3.66
C THR A 247 -20.71 1.82 -3.07
N PHE A 248 -20.59 1.93 -1.74
CA PHE A 248 -19.40 1.63 -0.98
C PHE A 248 -18.97 0.17 -1.16
N ILE A 249 -19.91 -0.77 -0.96
CA ILE A 249 -19.63 -2.21 -1.06
C ILE A 249 -19.23 -2.58 -2.51
N SER A 250 -19.96 -2.03 -3.48
CA SER A 250 -19.74 -2.32 -4.91
C SER A 250 -18.37 -1.84 -5.39
N ILE A 251 -17.95 -0.63 -5.01
CA ILE A 251 -16.68 -0.05 -5.46
C ILE A 251 -15.51 -0.56 -4.62
N PHE A 252 -15.69 -0.82 -3.32
CA PHE A 252 -14.62 -1.32 -2.46
C PHE A 252 -13.99 -2.60 -3.01
N GLY A 253 -14.80 -3.51 -3.57
CA GLY A 253 -14.32 -4.76 -4.16
C GLY A 253 -13.33 -4.55 -5.31
N THR A 254 -13.51 -3.53 -6.16
CA THR A 254 -12.58 -3.27 -7.27
C THR A 254 -11.25 -2.72 -6.78
N TYR A 255 -11.25 -1.86 -5.75
CA TYR A 255 -10.04 -1.37 -5.10
C TYR A 255 -9.28 -2.47 -4.35
N ALA A 256 -10.00 -3.31 -3.60
CA ALA A 256 -9.42 -4.45 -2.89
C ALA A 256 -8.78 -5.44 -3.86
N PHE A 257 -9.45 -5.75 -4.98
CA PHE A 257 -8.92 -6.68 -5.98
C PHE A 257 -7.63 -6.17 -6.64
N ASN A 258 -7.55 -4.88 -6.99
CA ASN A 258 -6.34 -4.27 -7.55
C ASN A 258 -5.13 -4.49 -6.63
N ARG A 259 -5.29 -4.16 -5.34
CA ARG A 259 -4.23 -4.38 -4.34
C ARG A 259 -3.89 -5.86 -4.14
N LEU A 260 -4.90 -6.73 -4.02
CA LEU A 260 -4.69 -8.17 -3.84
C LEU A 260 -3.94 -8.78 -5.03
N PHE A 261 -4.25 -8.35 -6.26
CA PHE A 261 -3.55 -8.80 -7.46
C PHE A 261 -2.08 -8.36 -7.46
N LYS A 262 -1.80 -7.07 -7.20
CA LYS A 262 -0.41 -6.56 -7.10
C LYS A 262 0.37 -7.32 -6.02
N PHE A 263 -0.24 -7.59 -4.86
CA PHE A 263 0.38 -8.37 -3.79
C PHE A 263 0.62 -9.84 -4.17
N GLY A 264 -0.37 -10.48 -4.80
CA GLY A 264 -0.27 -11.85 -5.31
C GLY A 264 0.85 -12.00 -6.34
N LEU A 265 1.03 -11.02 -7.22
CA LEU A 265 2.11 -10.98 -8.20
C LEU A 265 3.49 -10.88 -7.52
N LYS A 266 3.63 -10.04 -6.48
CA LYS A 266 4.87 -9.97 -5.68
C LYS A 266 5.18 -11.30 -4.97
N LYS A 267 4.17 -11.97 -4.40
CA LYS A 267 4.32 -13.30 -3.80
C LYS A 267 4.74 -14.35 -4.83
N LEU A 268 4.12 -14.35 -6.01
CA LEU A 268 4.45 -15.25 -7.09
C LEU A 268 5.90 -15.05 -7.56
N GLN A 269 6.34 -13.81 -7.73
CA GLN A 269 7.72 -13.49 -8.08
C GLN A 269 8.70 -14.08 -7.06
N ARG A 270 8.49 -13.83 -5.77
CA ARG A 270 9.35 -14.35 -4.70
C ARG A 270 9.35 -15.88 -4.66
N TYR A 271 8.21 -16.51 -4.90
CA TYR A 271 8.13 -17.97 -4.97
C TYR A 271 8.96 -18.54 -6.14
N ILE A 272 8.88 -17.91 -7.32
CA ILE A 272 9.69 -18.29 -8.48
C ILE A 272 11.17 -18.10 -8.21
N GLU A 273 11.56 -17.02 -7.55
CA GLU A 273 12.96 -16.76 -7.15
C GLU A 273 13.49 -17.87 -6.23
N ILE A 274 12.77 -18.18 -5.16
CA ILE A 274 13.13 -19.27 -4.23
C ILE A 274 13.24 -20.60 -4.97
N LYS A 275 12.27 -20.94 -5.84
CA LYS A 275 12.29 -22.21 -6.58
C LYS A 275 13.41 -22.28 -7.61
N ASN A 276 13.81 -21.14 -8.18
CA ASN A 276 14.94 -21.08 -9.10
C ASN A 276 16.28 -21.20 -8.36
N GLU A 277 16.40 -20.64 -7.15
CA GLU A 277 17.57 -20.81 -6.30
C GLU A 277 17.71 -22.26 -5.83
N GLU A 278 16.61 -22.92 -5.46
CA GLU A 278 16.60 -24.34 -5.11
C GLU A 278 16.97 -25.26 -6.30
N ASN A 279 16.54 -24.90 -7.52
CA ASN A 279 16.72 -25.73 -8.73
C ASN A 279 17.21 -24.90 -9.93
N PRO A 280 18.47 -24.44 -9.93
CA PRO A 280 18.99 -23.49 -10.93
C PRO A 280 19.13 -24.09 -12.32
N GLN A 281 19.09 -25.41 -12.47
CA GLN A 281 19.14 -26.10 -13.77
C GLN A 281 17.74 -26.29 -14.41
N SER A 282 16.67 -25.97 -13.70
CA SER A 282 15.31 -26.09 -14.23
C SER A 282 15.06 -25.06 -15.32
N ALA A 283 14.86 -25.52 -16.56
CA ALA A 283 14.47 -24.65 -17.68
C ALA A 283 13.15 -23.91 -17.41
N PHE A 284 12.23 -24.53 -16.66
CA PHE A 284 10.95 -23.93 -16.28
C PHE A 284 11.14 -22.74 -15.34
N TRP A 285 11.86 -22.92 -14.22
CA TRP A 285 12.06 -21.83 -13.24
C TRP A 285 12.89 -20.69 -13.82
N ASN A 286 13.91 -21.01 -14.60
CA ASN A 286 14.73 -20.01 -15.30
C ASN A 286 13.88 -19.19 -16.28
N SER A 287 12.97 -19.82 -17.02
CA SER A 287 12.05 -19.10 -17.92
C SER A 287 11.03 -18.27 -17.15
N ALA A 288 10.54 -18.78 -16.01
CA ALA A 288 9.55 -18.10 -15.18
C ALA A 288 10.10 -16.81 -14.54
N LEU A 289 11.43 -16.68 -14.36
CA LEU A 289 12.08 -15.45 -13.90
C LEU A 289 11.81 -14.24 -14.79
N VAL A 290 11.36 -14.44 -16.04
CA VAL A 290 10.95 -13.34 -16.93
C VAL A 290 9.87 -12.46 -16.30
N ILE A 291 9.06 -12.98 -15.38
CA ILE A 291 8.04 -12.22 -14.64
C ILE A 291 8.64 -11.07 -13.80
N ARG A 292 9.93 -11.15 -13.47
CA ARG A 292 10.68 -10.11 -12.75
C ARG A 292 10.97 -8.89 -13.62
N LEU A 293 11.00 -9.06 -14.95
CA LEU A 293 11.31 -7.96 -15.85
C LEU A 293 10.20 -6.90 -15.73
N PRO A 294 10.54 -5.61 -15.49
CA PRO A 294 9.57 -4.52 -15.37
C PRO A 294 8.55 -4.50 -16.52
N LEU A 295 9.03 -4.70 -17.75
CA LEU A 295 8.18 -4.76 -18.94
C LEU A 295 7.11 -5.87 -18.87
N VAL A 296 7.48 -7.08 -18.46
CA VAL A 296 6.55 -8.21 -18.39
C VAL A 296 5.61 -8.05 -17.20
N ARG A 297 6.14 -7.63 -16.05
CA ARG A 297 5.35 -7.35 -14.85
C ARG A 297 4.29 -6.30 -15.12
N SER A 298 4.69 -5.15 -15.66
CA SER A 298 3.78 -4.06 -16.02
C SER A 298 2.73 -4.49 -17.03
N LEU A 299 3.11 -5.28 -18.05
CA LEU A 299 2.16 -5.80 -19.04
C LEU A 299 1.10 -6.70 -18.39
N LEU A 300 1.50 -7.64 -17.53
CA LEU A 300 0.58 -8.49 -16.79
C LEU A 300 -0.37 -7.66 -15.93
N VAL A 301 0.19 -6.74 -15.14
CA VAL A 301 -0.61 -5.84 -14.28
C VAL A 301 -1.62 -5.05 -15.12
N SER A 302 -1.23 -4.50 -16.27
CA SER A 302 -2.15 -3.79 -17.15
C SER A 302 -3.26 -4.67 -17.70
N ILE A 303 -2.95 -5.86 -18.21
CA ILE A 303 -3.95 -6.75 -18.80
C ILE A 303 -4.97 -7.18 -17.75
N PHE A 304 -4.52 -7.52 -16.54
CA PHE A 304 -5.42 -8.00 -15.50
C PHE A 304 -6.21 -6.88 -14.82
N LEU A 305 -5.63 -5.69 -14.62
CA LEU A 305 -6.28 -4.62 -13.87
C LEU A 305 -7.12 -3.66 -14.71
N THR A 306 -6.80 -3.46 -15.99
CA THR A 306 -7.51 -2.47 -16.83
C THR A 306 -9.02 -2.71 -16.93
N PRO A 307 -9.53 -3.94 -17.02
CA PRO A 307 -10.98 -4.19 -16.98
C PRO A 307 -11.63 -3.68 -15.69
N PHE A 308 -10.98 -3.89 -14.54
CA PHE A 308 -11.48 -3.43 -13.25
C PHE A 308 -11.44 -1.91 -13.13
N ASP A 309 -10.37 -1.28 -13.61
CA ASP A 309 -10.28 0.18 -13.68
C ASP A 309 -11.35 0.76 -14.60
N THR A 310 -11.65 0.10 -15.72
CA THR A 310 -12.72 0.53 -16.62
C THR A 310 -14.07 0.52 -15.92
N VAL A 311 -14.39 -0.57 -15.22
CA VAL A 311 -15.63 -0.70 -14.46
C VAL A 311 -15.69 0.33 -13.34
N ARG A 312 -14.60 0.54 -12.61
CA ARG A 312 -14.47 1.55 -11.55
C ARG A 312 -14.74 2.95 -12.07
N CYS A 313 -14.05 3.37 -13.13
CA CYS A 313 -14.23 4.70 -13.72
C CYS A 313 -15.63 4.90 -14.29
N GLN A 314 -16.19 3.91 -14.97
CA GLN A 314 -17.57 3.95 -15.46
C GLN A 314 -18.58 4.08 -14.32
N TYR A 315 -18.38 3.33 -13.24
CA TYR A 315 -19.25 3.41 -12.07
C TYR A 315 -19.19 4.81 -11.46
N SER A 316 -18.00 5.34 -11.19
CA SER A 316 -17.81 6.70 -10.64
C SER A 316 -18.44 7.76 -11.55
N TYR A 317 -18.29 7.62 -12.87
CA TYR A 317 -18.94 8.50 -13.86
C TYR A 317 -20.45 8.49 -13.76
N LEU A 318 -21.08 7.31 -13.84
CA LEU A 318 -22.54 7.16 -13.76
C LEU A 318 -23.09 7.68 -12.43
N TYR A 319 -22.36 7.42 -11.35
CA TYR A 319 -22.70 7.92 -10.02
C TYR A 319 -22.70 9.46 -9.97
N VAL A 320 -21.63 10.10 -10.45
CA VAL A 320 -21.54 11.56 -10.55
C VAL A 320 -22.68 12.13 -11.40
N GLN A 321 -22.95 11.57 -12.59
CA GLN A 321 -23.99 12.10 -13.48
C GLN A 321 -25.37 12.10 -12.82
N ARG A 322 -25.68 11.12 -11.96
CA ARG A 322 -26.92 11.10 -11.18
C ARG A 322 -27.07 12.32 -10.30
N TYR A 323 -26.04 12.62 -9.51
CA TYR A 323 -26.07 13.72 -8.53
C TYR A 323 -25.94 15.09 -9.19
N LEU A 324 -25.57 15.13 -10.48
CA LEU A 324 -25.70 16.30 -11.34
C LEU A 324 -27.09 16.42 -12.00
N GLY A 325 -28.04 15.54 -11.68
CA GLY A 325 -29.42 15.59 -12.18
C GLY A 325 -29.61 15.06 -13.60
N LYS A 326 -28.61 14.38 -14.17
CA LYS A 326 -28.77 13.74 -15.49
C LYS A 326 -29.48 12.40 -15.36
N SER A 327 -30.25 12.04 -16.38
CA SER A 327 -30.89 10.72 -16.42
C SER A 327 -29.82 9.65 -16.59
N VAL A 328 -29.69 8.78 -15.59
CA VAL A 328 -28.81 7.62 -15.63
C VAL A 328 -29.69 6.40 -15.53
N HIS A 329 -29.79 5.61 -16.61
CA HIS A 329 -30.62 4.40 -16.66
C HIS A 329 -30.19 3.29 -15.69
N SER A 330 -29.11 3.47 -14.93
CA SER A 330 -28.40 2.38 -14.27
C SER A 330 -27.64 2.89 -13.04
N LEU A 331 -28.28 2.93 -11.88
CA LEU A 331 -27.60 3.05 -10.57
C LEU A 331 -27.75 1.81 -9.70
N MET A 332 -28.54 0.83 -10.15
CA MET A 332 -28.72 -0.46 -9.46
C MET A 332 -27.76 -1.54 -9.97
N ILE A 333 -26.84 -1.19 -10.86
CA ILE A 333 -26.01 -2.16 -11.55
C ILE A 333 -24.74 -2.33 -10.73
N ASN A 334 -24.69 -3.44 -9.98
CA ASN A 334 -23.46 -3.90 -9.34
C ASN A 334 -22.30 -3.93 -10.38
N PRO A 335 -21.03 -3.89 -9.95
CA PRO A 335 -19.89 -3.77 -10.87
C PRO A 335 -19.84 -4.87 -11.93
N ILE A 336 -20.33 -6.07 -11.60
CA ILE A 336 -20.40 -7.22 -12.50
C ILE A 336 -21.41 -6.96 -13.63
N SER A 337 -22.63 -6.55 -13.28
CA SER A 337 -23.66 -6.22 -14.25
C SER A 337 -23.25 -5.02 -15.12
N LEU A 338 -22.44 -4.09 -14.58
CA LEU A 338 -21.90 -2.96 -15.33
C LEU A 338 -20.89 -3.45 -16.35
N ALA A 339 -19.98 -4.34 -15.96
CA ALA A 339 -19.04 -4.98 -16.87
C ALA A 339 -19.77 -5.74 -17.98
N VAL A 340 -20.81 -6.52 -17.65
CA VAL A 340 -21.63 -7.26 -18.61
C VAL A 340 -22.28 -6.31 -19.61
N ASN A 341 -22.87 -5.21 -19.14
CA ASN A 341 -23.51 -4.23 -20.02
C ASN A 341 -22.50 -3.54 -20.94
N LEU A 342 -21.32 -3.16 -20.42
CA LEU A 342 -20.25 -2.58 -21.24
C LEU A 342 -19.82 -3.53 -22.36
N VAL A 343 -19.67 -4.82 -22.04
CA VAL A 343 -19.32 -5.85 -23.04
C VAL A 343 -20.45 -6.07 -24.04
N LYS A 344 -21.71 -6.12 -23.61
CA LYS A 344 -22.86 -6.27 -24.51
C LYS A 344 -23.00 -5.09 -25.48
N SER A 345 -22.81 -3.87 -24.99
CA SER A 345 -23.00 -2.65 -25.80
C SER A 345 -21.81 -2.33 -26.70
N HIS A 346 -20.58 -2.60 -26.25
CA HIS A 346 -19.37 -2.12 -26.93
C HIS A 346 -18.30 -3.19 -27.19
N GLY A 347 -18.55 -4.44 -26.78
CA GLY A 347 -17.60 -5.54 -26.84
C GLY A 347 -16.47 -5.44 -25.81
N TYR A 348 -15.64 -6.48 -25.75
CA TYR A 348 -14.49 -6.56 -24.82
C TYR A 348 -13.49 -5.41 -25.00
N LYS A 349 -13.36 -4.85 -26.22
CA LYS A 349 -12.48 -3.72 -26.50
C LYS A 349 -12.71 -2.51 -25.57
N LYS A 350 -13.93 -2.35 -25.03
CA LYS A 350 -14.22 -1.28 -24.08
C LYS A 350 -13.47 -1.46 -22.76
N LEU A 351 -13.37 -2.68 -22.25
CA LEU A 351 -12.69 -3.01 -20.99
C LEU A 351 -11.17 -2.86 -21.06
N TYR A 352 -10.61 -2.80 -22.26
CA TYR A 352 -9.17 -2.74 -22.50
C TYR A 352 -8.74 -1.44 -23.19
N ASN A 353 -9.63 -0.45 -23.29
CA ASN A 353 -9.40 0.76 -24.08
C ASN A 353 -8.21 1.60 -23.56
N SER A 354 -7.92 1.54 -22.25
CA SER A 354 -6.79 2.24 -21.64
C SER A 354 -5.56 1.38 -21.36
N VAL A 355 -5.50 0.14 -21.86
CA VAL A 355 -4.40 -0.81 -21.53
C VAL A 355 -3.03 -0.20 -21.79
N LEU A 356 -2.84 0.47 -22.93
CA LEU A 356 -1.56 1.08 -23.28
C LEU A 356 -1.17 2.18 -22.29
N SER A 357 -2.12 3.00 -21.86
CA SER A 357 -1.89 4.08 -20.90
C SER A 357 -1.58 3.51 -19.52
N ASN A 358 -2.35 2.52 -19.08
CA ASN A 358 -2.07 1.78 -17.83
C ASN A 358 -0.71 1.08 -17.89
N TYR A 359 -0.33 0.53 -19.03
CA TYR A 359 0.97 -0.11 -19.23
C TYR A 359 2.12 0.86 -19.07
N VAL A 360 2.06 2.02 -19.74
CA VAL A 360 3.12 3.02 -19.59
C VAL A 360 3.16 3.55 -18.15
N GLY A 361 2.00 3.75 -17.51
CA GLY A 361 1.92 4.14 -16.10
C GLY A 361 2.61 3.13 -15.17
N TYR A 362 2.24 1.85 -15.24
CA TYR A 362 2.87 0.80 -14.45
C TYR A 362 4.33 0.57 -14.81
N LEU A 363 4.72 0.77 -16.07
CA LEU A 363 6.11 0.63 -16.49
C LEU A 363 6.98 1.68 -15.82
N ILE A 364 6.51 2.92 -15.73
CA ILE A 364 7.19 4.00 -15.01
C ILE A 364 7.25 3.67 -13.51
N GLU A 365 6.15 3.18 -12.92
CA GLU A 365 6.14 2.70 -11.53
C GLU A 365 7.21 1.60 -11.31
N ASP A 366 7.23 0.58 -12.16
CA ASP A 366 8.12 -0.57 -12.02
C ASP A 366 9.60 -0.19 -12.21
N PHE A 367 9.91 0.69 -13.18
CA PHE A 367 11.28 1.17 -13.39
C PHE A 367 11.79 2.01 -12.23
N LEU A 368 10.94 2.87 -11.67
CA LEU A 368 11.30 3.68 -10.52
C LEU A 368 11.49 2.80 -9.28
N GLU A 369 10.58 1.86 -8.99
CA GLU A 369 10.73 0.91 -7.87
C GLU A 369 12.04 0.10 -8.01
N PHE A 370 12.39 -0.32 -9.22
CA PHE A 370 13.62 -1.05 -9.50
C PHE A 370 14.89 -0.20 -9.37
N ALA A 371 14.83 1.08 -9.71
CA ALA A 371 15.96 2.01 -9.53
C ALA A 371 16.23 2.36 -8.06
N ILE A 372 15.25 2.11 -7.19
CA ILE A 372 15.25 2.54 -5.80
C ILE A 372 15.60 1.41 -4.83
N ASP A 373 15.42 0.14 -5.21
CA ASP A 373 15.59 -1.01 -4.32
C ASP A 373 17.00 -1.05 -3.66
N PRO A 374 17.13 -0.65 -2.38
CA PRO A 374 18.43 -0.51 -1.73
C PRO A 374 19.10 -1.87 -1.49
N TYR A 375 18.34 -2.97 -1.48
CA TYR A 375 18.85 -4.32 -1.23
C TYR A 375 19.61 -4.92 -2.43
N LYS A 376 19.53 -4.29 -3.60
CA LYS A 376 20.27 -4.74 -4.78
C LYS A 376 21.70 -4.21 -4.86
N ASN A 377 21.97 -3.08 -4.21
CA ASN A 377 23.31 -2.49 -4.21
C ASN A 377 24.21 -3.11 -3.12
N ASP A 378 23.65 -3.65 -2.03
CA ASP A 378 24.45 -4.29 -0.98
C ASP A 378 24.80 -5.76 -1.27
N SER A 379 23.94 -6.50 -1.97
CA SER A 379 24.19 -7.91 -2.32
C SER A 379 25.27 -8.10 -3.40
N ASN A 380 25.56 -7.06 -4.19
CA ASN A 380 26.68 -7.07 -5.15
C ASN A 380 28.02 -6.69 -4.52
N ASN A 381 28.03 -5.99 -3.37
CA ASN A 381 29.27 -5.64 -2.66
C ASN A 381 29.76 -6.76 -1.72
N LEU A 382 28.93 -7.76 -1.41
CA LEU A 382 29.31 -8.93 -0.59
C LEU A 382 29.87 -10.11 -1.41
N LYS A 383 30.00 -9.98 -2.73
CA LYS A 383 30.64 -11.00 -3.60
C LYS A 383 32.03 -10.61 -4.11
N THR A 384 32.54 -9.46 -3.69
CA THR A 384 33.91 -9.05 -3.98
C THR A 384 34.56 -8.57 -2.69
N ASN A 385 35.00 -9.53 -1.86
CA ASN A 385 36.16 -9.43 -0.98
C ASN A 385 36.62 -10.84 -0.61
#